data_AF-A0A2G6C8Z7-F1
#
_entry.id   AF-A0A2G6C8Z7-F1
#
_cell.length_a   1.000
_cell.length_b   1.000
_cell.length_c   1.000
_cell.angle_alpha   90.00
_cell.angle_beta   90.00
_cell.angle_gamma   90.00
#
_symmetry.space_group_name_H-M   'P 1'
#
loop_
_entity.id
_entity.type
_entity.pdbx_description
1 polymer ?
#
loop_
_entity_poly.entity_id
_entity_poly.type
_entity_poly.pdbx_seq_one_letter_code
_entity_poly.pdbx_strand_id
1 'polypeptide(L)'
;MLIAITSAIFLSYEQLPNINRTISITPLDKKPVVLNYLRKVSIPDWMNIKLDGNVNQHRWLTDSDGAFYGNNQNGTLTTTIATFGQGIETSYKTGPEYGRARVKIDNQEMIINLSQPLAKEELAYLWPSPDMLIFKHYSAWKWPVKLLIYFSIIFLCLLWFTRKRAVTTLGYTKL
;
A
#
# COMPACT_ATOMS: atom_id res chain seq x y z
N MET A 1 -19.08 -19.68 -26.74
CA MET A 1 -18.24 -18.46 -26.72
C MET A 1 -18.56 -17.54 -25.55
N LEU A 2 -19.83 -17.36 -25.14
CA LEU A 2 -20.23 -16.51 -24.01
C LEU A 2 -19.70 -16.98 -22.64
N ILE A 3 -19.52 -18.28 -22.44
CA ILE A 3 -19.06 -18.90 -21.18
C ILE A 3 -17.57 -18.62 -20.90
N ALA A 4 -16.76 -18.44 -21.95
CA ALA A 4 -15.33 -18.14 -21.79
C ALA A 4 -15.08 -16.69 -21.32
N ILE A 5 -16.01 -15.77 -21.65
CA ILE A 5 -15.92 -14.35 -21.29
C ILE A 5 -16.31 -14.15 -19.82
N THR A 6 -17.30 -14.88 -19.31
CA THR A 6 -17.70 -14.80 -17.90
C THR A 6 -16.66 -15.39 -16.95
N SER A 7 -15.97 -16.47 -17.32
CA SER A 7 -14.87 -17.04 -16.52
C SER A 7 -13.62 -16.15 -16.47
N ALA A 8 -13.35 -15.35 -17.51
CA ALA A 8 -12.24 -14.40 -17.52
C ALA A 8 -12.49 -13.18 -16.62
N ILE A 9 -13.75 -12.77 -16.45
CA ILE A 9 -14.15 -11.66 -15.57
C ILE A 9 -14.07 -12.08 -14.10
N PHE A 10 -14.42 -13.33 -13.76
CA PHE A 10 -14.36 -13.84 -12.38
C PHE A 10 -12.94 -14.15 -11.87
N LEU A 11 -11.97 -14.40 -12.75
CA LEU A 11 -10.57 -14.64 -12.39
C LEU A 11 -9.75 -13.35 -12.19
N SER A 12 -10.34 -12.20 -12.49
CA SER A 12 -9.74 -10.89 -12.28
C SER A 12 -10.28 -10.25 -11.00
N TYR A 13 -10.34 -11.02 -9.89
CA TYR A 13 -10.19 -10.37 -8.59
C TYR A 13 -8.77 -9.80 -8.61
N GLU A 14 -8.61 -8.55 -9.03
CA GLU A 14 -7.35 -7.82 -8.96
C GLU A 14 -6.88 -7.94 -7.51
N GLN A 15 -5.99 -8.88 -7.23
CA GLN A 15 -5.28 -8.93 -5.97
C GLN A 15 -4.59 -7.58 -5.89
N LEU A 16 -5.06 -6.74 -4.96
CA LEU A 16 -4.44 -5.46 -4.68
C LEU A 16 -2.93 -5.73 -4.59
N PRO A 17 -2.11 -5.02 -5.36
CA PRO A 17 -0.71 -5.39 -5.47
C PRO A 17 -0.04 -5.28 -4.10
N ASN A 18 0.80 -6.25 -3.76
CA ASN A 18 1.57 -6.17 -2.51
C ASN A 18 2.49 -4.93 -2.53
N ILE A 19 2.37 -4.06 -1.53
CA ILE A 19 3.16 -2.83 -1.36
C ILE A 19 3.96 -2.99 -0.08
N ASN A 20 5.28 -3.03 -0.20
CA ASN A 20 6.16 -3.02 0.96
C ASN A 20 6.25 -1.58 1.48
N ARG A 21 5.73 -1.35 2.68
CA ARG A 21 5.74 -0.04 3.36
C ARG A 21 6.76 -0.09 4.48
N THR A 22 7.64 0.90 4.51
CA THR A 22 8.67 1.02 5.56
C THR A 22 8.23 2.02 6.60
N ILE A 23 8.15 1.58 7.85
CA ILE A 23 7.82 2.40 9.00
C ILE A 23 9.05 2.54 9.87
N SER A 24 9.35 3.78 10.27
CA SER A 24 10.45 4.11 11.15
C SER A 24 9.92 4.86 12.37
N ILE A 25 10.19 4.35 13.56
CA ILE A 25 9.84 4.96 14.84
C ILE A 25 11.13 5.40 15.53
N THR A 26 11.24 6.70 15.77
CA THR A 26 12.41 7.32 16.40
C THR A 26 11.99 8.07 17.66
N PRO A 27 12.46 7.69 18.85
CA PRO A 27 12.20 8.45 20.06
C PRO A 27 12.96 9.77 19.98
N LEU A 28 12.30 10.87 20.31
CA LEU A 28 12.89 12.22 20.19
C LEU A 28 13.53 12.70 21.50
N ASP A 29 13.01 12.23 22.63
CA ASP A 29 13.38 12.70 23.95
C ASP A 29 14.19 11.64 24.73
N LYS A 30 14.78 12.06 25.86
CA LYS A 30 15.42 11.12 26.80
C LYS A 30 14.41 10.24 27.53
N LYS A 31 13.15 10.68 27.62
CA LYS A 31 12.05 9.90 28.18
C LYS A 31 11.80 8.67 27.30
N PRO A 32 11.45 7.52 27.89
CA PRO A 32 11.17 6.30 27.14
C PRO A 32 9.94 6.46 26.22
N VAL A 33 9.95 5.69 25.16
CA VAL A 33 8.82 5.42 24.27
C VAL A 33 8.58 3.92 24.34
N VAL A 34 7.33 3.51 24.57
CA VAL A 34 6.94 2.09 24.59
C VAL A 34 5.92 1.84 23.49
N LEU A 35 6.29 0.95 22.57
CA LEU A 35 5.48 0.45 21.47
C LEU A 35 4.95 -0.94 21.85
N ASN A 36 3.64 -1.07 22.01
CA ASN A 36 2.98 -2.34 22.30
C ASN A 36 2.90 -3.21 21.04
N TYR A 37 2.47 -2.63 19.92
CA TYR A 37 2.45 -3.33 18.65
C TYR A 37 2.51 -2.41 17.43
N LEU A 38 2.95 -2.98 16.31
CA LEU A 38 2.95 -2.40 14.97
C LEU A 38 2.60 -3.51 13.98
N ARG A 39 1.44 -3.40 13.34
CA ARG A 39 0.90 -4.46 12.47
C ARG A 39 -0.05 -3.92 11.40
N LYS A 40 -0.39 -4.73 10.40
CA LYS A 40 -1.51 -4.41 9.49
C LYS A 40 -2.84 -4.31 10.25
N VAL A 41 -3.71 -3.38 9.85
CA VAL A 41 -5.07 -3.24 10.40
C VAL A 41 -5.93 -4.52 10.20
N SER A 42 -5.59 -5.34 9.20
CA SER A 42 -6.31 -6.60 8.94
C SER A 42 -5.95 -7.74 9.90
N ILE A 43 -4.94 -7.58 10.76
CA ILE A 43 -4.53 -8.59 11.74
C ILE A 43 -5.41 -8.45 12.99
N PRO A 44 -6.33 -9.39 13.25
CA PRO A 44 -7.12 -9.40 14.48
C PRO A 44 -6.27 -9.60 15.75
N ASP A 45 -6.78 -9.08 16.87
CA ASP A 45 -6.11 -9.09 18.18
C ASP A 45 -5.73 -10.47 18.71
N TRP A 46 -6.56 -11.48 18.46
CA TRP A 46 -6.31 -12.84 18.95
C TRP A 46 -5.06 -13.50 18.35
N MET A 47 -4.52 -12.98 17.24
CA MET A 47 -3.25 -13.45 16.70
C MET A 47 -2.03 -12.97 17.50
N ASN A 48 -2.22 -11.99 18.41
CA ASN A 48 -1.18 -11.46 19.30
C ASN A 48 0.13 -11.07 18.59
N ILE A 49 0.04 -10.62 17.34
CA ILE A 49 1.20 -10.16 16.58
C ILE A 49 1.60 -8.78 17.10
N LYS A 50 2.76 -8.71 17.77
CA LYS A 50 3.33 -7.47 18.30
C LYS A 50 4.05 -6.68 17.22
N LEU A 51 4.93 -7.30 16.45
CA LEU A 51 5.56 -6.67 15.29
C LEU A 51 5.34 -7.52 14.05
N ASP A 52 4.78 -6.90 13.03
CA ASP A 52 4.61 -7.47 11.72
C ASP A 52 5.76 -7.03 10.79
N GLY A 53 6.07 -7.87 9.82
CA GLY A 53 7.11 -7.61 8.81
C GLY A 53 8.55 -7.89 9.25
N ASN A 54 9.49 -7.38 8.46
CA ASN A 54 10.93 -7.52 8.72
C ASN A 54 11.41 -6.35 9.58
N VAL A 55 11.84 -6.65 10.80
CA VAL A 55 12.15 -5.67 11.84
C VAL A 55 13.66 -5.48 11.99
N ASN A 56 14.09 -4.22 11.99
CA ASN A 56 15.38 -3.79 12.49
C ASN A 56 15.18 -2.92 13.75
N GLN A 57 15.42 -3.53 14.91
CA GLN A 57 15.19 -2.93 16.22
C GLN A 57 16.35 -2.08 16.74
N HIS A 58 17.50 -2.06 16.05
CA HIS A 58 18.69 -1.35 16.50
C HIS A 58 19.05 -1.68 17.96
N ARG A 59 18.99 -0.71 18.88
CA ARG A 59 19.21 -0.90 20.32
C ARG A 59 17.93 -0.84 21.15
N TRP A 60 16.76 -0.91 20.52
CA TRP A 60 15.51 -1.01 21.26
C TRP A 60 15.49 -2.32 22.04
N LEU A 61 14.89 -2.26 23.22
CA LEU A 61 14.77 -3.38 24.13
C LEU A 61 13.33 -3.93 24.06
N THR A 62 13.17 -5.18 24.43
CA THR A 62 11.87 -5.85 24.48
C THR A 62 11.59 -6.28 25.92
N ASP A 63 10.39 -5.98 26.41
CA ASP A 63 9.93 -6.37 27.74
C ASP A 63 9.40 -7.83 27.76
N SER A 64 9.09 -8.37 28.94
CA SER A 64 8.53 -9.72 29.10
C SER A 64 7.24 -9.94 28.32
N ASP A 65 6.47 -8.87 28.14
CA ASP A 65 5.18 -8.89 27.42
C ASP A 65 5.35 -8.71 25.89
N GLY A 66 6.59 -8.63 25.40
CA GLY A 66 6.90 -8.42 23.99
C GLY A 66 6.75 -6.98 23.51
N ALA A 67 6.56 -6.02 24.42
CA ALA A 67 6.52 -4.59 24.10
C ALA A 67 7.93 -4.05 23.86
N PHE A 68 8.09 -3.16 22.89
CA PHE A 68 9.36 -2.57 22.51
C PHE A 68 9.52 -1.22 23.19
N TYR A 69 10.68 -0.99 23.80
CA TYR A 69 10.96 0.28 24.44
C TYR A 69 12.33 0.83 24.08
N GLY A 70 12.39 2.16 23.95
CA GLY A 70 13.60 2.88 23.60
C GLY A 70 13.47 4.36 23.87
N ASN A 71 14.60 5.05 23.96
CA ASN A 71 14.71 6.50 24.04
C ASN A 71 15.61 7.01 22.90
N ASN A 72 15.89 8.31 22.89
CA ASN A 72 16.69 8.92 21.82
C ASN A 72 18.11 8.37 21.66
N GLN A 73 18.63 7.59 22.61
CA GLN A 73 19.93 6.92 22.52
C GLN A 73 19.85 5.53 21.86
N ASN A 74 18.66 4.93 21.79
CA ASN A 74 18.47 3.59 21.23
C ASN A 74 18.38 3.58 19.69
N GLY A 75 18.28 4.76 19.06
CA GLY A 75 18.16 4.91 17.61
C GLY A 75 16.74 4.64 17.11
N THR A 76 16.63 4.30 15.83
CA THR A 76 15.35 4.16 15.12
C THR A 76 14.96 2.69 14.98
N LEU A 77 13.76 2.35 15.45
CA LEU A 77 13.11 1.09 15.14
C LEU A 77 12.53 1.17 13.73
N THR A 78 12.94 0.28 12.84
CA THR A 78 12.43 0.25 11.46
C THR A 78 11.79 -1.10 11.18
N THR A 79 10.63 -1.11 10.55
CA THR A 79 10.00 -2.34 10.05
C THR A 79 9.52 -2.15 8.62
N THR A 80 9.61 -3.21 7.81
CA THR A 80 9.04 -3.26 6.47
C THR A 80 7.89 -4.24 6.45
N ILE A 81 6.69 -3.73 6.19
CA ILE A 81 5.45 -4.51 6.16
C ILE A 81 4.91 -4.57 4.73
N ALA A 82 4.69 -5.78 4.25
CA ALA A 82 3.94 -6.06 3.04
C ALA A 82 2.44 -5.81 3.28
N THR A 83 1.87 -4.76 2.69
CA THR A 83 0.43 -4.44 2.76
C THR A 83 -0.22 -4.53 1.39
N PHE A 84 -1.49 -4.94 1.35
CA PHE A 84 -2.30 -4.98 0.12
C PHE A 84 -3.18 -3.73 0.00
N GLY A 85 -2.58 -2.53 0.14
CA GLY A 85 -3.33 -1.28 0.24
C GLY A 85 -4.03 -1.05 1.60
N GLN A 86 -3.71 -1.90 2.59
CA GLN A 86 -4.24 -1.80 3.94
C GLN A 86 -3.46 -0.77 4.76
N GLY A 87 -4.14 -0.17 5.74
CA GLY A 87 -3.50 0.67 6.76
C GLY A 87 -2.63 -0.15 7.71
N ILE A 88 -1.72 0.56 8.39
CA ILE A 88 -0.89 0.01 9.45
C ILE A 88 -1.35 0.64 10.77
N GLU A 89 -1.46 -0.17 11.79
CA GLU A 89 -1.83 0.23 13.14
C GLU A 89 -0.60 0.17 14.04
N THR A 90 -0.44 1.20 14.86
CA THR A 90 0.59 1.27 15.90
C THR A 90 -0.08 1.57 17.24
N SER A 91 0.37 0.91 18.30
CA SER A 91 -0.10 1.15 19.67
C SER A 91 1.05 1.51 20.60
N TYR A 92 0.89 2.59 21.34
CA TYR A 92 1.89 3.11 22.27
C TYR A 92 1.31 3.20 23.68
N LYS A 93 2.16 3.02 24.70
CA LYS A 93 1.81 3.43 26.07
C LYS A 93 1.98 4.94 26.22
N THR A 94 1.01 5.59 26.85
CA THR A 94 1.03 7.00 27.25
C THR A 94 1.05 7.13 28.76
N GLY A 95 1.45 8.29 29.25
CA GLY A 95 1.70 8.56 30.67
C GLY A 95 2.74 9.66 30.87
N PRO A 96 2.82 10.28 32.07
CA PRO A 96 3.70 11.42 32.33
C PRO A 96 5.20 11.10 32.18
N GLU A 97 5.56 9.82 32.29
CA GLU A 97 6.91 9.28 32.16
C GLU A 97 7.38 9.13 30.71
N TYR A 98 6.47 9.09 29.72
CA TYR A 98 6.83 8.84 28.33
C TYR A 98 7.16 10.12 27.55
N GLY A 99 7.96 9.95 26.50
CA GLY A 99 8.43 11.02 25.63
C GLY A 99 7.59 11.19 24.37
N ARG A 100 8.19 11.82 23.36
CA ARG A 100 7.63 11.91 22.01
C ARG A 100 8.30 10.92 21.08
N ALA A 101 7.52 10.39 20.14
CA ALA A 101 8.00 9.51 19.08
C ALA A 101 7.74 10.16 17.72
N ARG A 102 8.76 10.20 16.87
CA ARG A 102 8.60 10.48 15.44
C ARG A 102 8.32 9.17 14.73
N VAL A 103 7.19 9.11 14.04
CA VAL A 103 6.79 8.00 13.19
C VAL A 103 6.84 8.48 11.74
N LYS A 104 7.70 7.85 10.94
CA LYS A 104 7.79 8.09 9.51
C LYS A 104 7.31 6.86 8.78
N ILE A 105 6.42 7.04 7.82
CA ILE A 105 5.96 5.99 6.93
C ILE A 105 5.94 6.53 5.51
N ASP A 106 6.69 5.89 4.62
CA ASP A 106 6.84 6.35 3.24
C ASP A 106 7.25 7.85 3.18
N ASN A 107 6.40 8.72 2.63
CA ASN A 107 6.61 10.18 2.55
C ASN A 107 5.86 10.97 3.65
N GLN A 108 5.21 10.30 4.59
CA GLN A 108 4.48 10.92 5.68
C GLN A 108 5.29 10.86 6.98
N GLU A 109 5.25 11.95 7.74
CA GLU A 109 5.86 12.04 9.06
C GLU A 109 4.84 12.56 10.06
N MET A 110 4.81 11.92 11.23
CA MET A 110 3.96 12.24 12.35
C MET A 110 4.81 12.28 13.61
N ILE A 111 4.52 13.23 14.50
CA ILE A 111 5.08 13.26 15.85
C ILE A 111 3.95 12.94 16.82
N ILE A 112 4.12 11.87 17.58
CA ILE A 112 3.16 11.42 18.61
C ILE A 112 3.69 11.89 19.97
N ASN A 113 2.86 12.59 20.73
CA ASN A 113 3.18 12.99 22.10
C ASN A 113 2.56 12.01 23.11
N LEU A 114 3.39 11.16 23.70
CA LEU A 114 2.95 10.14 24.65
C LEU A 114 2.92 10.65 26.09
N SER A 115 3.42 11.88 26.33
CA SER A 115 3.41 12.53 27.65
C SER A 115 2.01 13.03 27.99
N GLN A 116 1.18 12.13 28.51
CA GLN A 116 -0.20 12.42 28.92
C GLN A 116 -0.37 12.32 30.44
N PRO A 117 -1.29 13.07 31.06
CA PRO A 117 -1.48 13.04 32.51
C PRO A 117 -2.04 11.70 33.02
N LEU A 118 -2.76 10.96 32.17
CA LEU A 118 -3.34 9.66 32.47
C LEU A 118 -2.67 8.60 31.61
N ALA A 119 -2.28 7.49 32.24
CA ALA A 119 -1.72 6.36 31.52
C ALA A 119 -2.80 5.64 30.70
N LYS A 120 -2.59 5.55 29.39
CA LYS A 120 -3.50 4.88 28.46
C LYS A 120 -2.70 4.23 27.32
N GLU A 121 -3.37 3.47 26.49
CA GLU A 121 -2.88 3.12 25.16
C GLU A 121 -3.37 4.15 24.12
N GLU A 122 -2.45 4.59 23.28
CA GLU A 122 -2.73 5.45 22.13
C GLU A 122 -2.50 4.71 20.82
N LEU A 123 -3.54 4.68 20.00
CA LEU A 123 -3.54 4.03 18.70
C LEU A 123 -3.35 5.06 17.60
N ALA A 124 -2.42 4.81 16.69
CA ALA A 124 -2.23 5.61 15.50
C ALA A 124 -2.37 4.74 14.24
N TYR A 125 -3.25 5.19 13.34
CA TYR A 125 -3.55 4.53 12.07
C TYR A 125 -2.84 5.25 10.92
N LEU A 126 -2.07 4.50 10.17
CA LEU A 126 -1.24 4.97 9.06
C LEU A 126 -1.75 4.40 7.74
N TRP A 127 -2.69 5.12 7.13
CA TRP A 127 -3.24 4.76 5.83
C TRP A 127 -2.25 5.02 4.69
N PRO A 128 -2.30 4.26 3.60
CA PRO A 128 -1.51 4.57 2.41
C PRO A 128 -1.97 5.89 1.79
N SER A 129 -1.02 6.70 1.32
CA SER A 129 -1.37 7.92 0.58
C SER A 129 -2.07 7.58 -0.75
N PRO A 130 -3.01 8.39 -1.23
CA PRO A 130 -3.70 8.16 -2.51
C PRO A 130 -2.76 7.90 -3.69
N ASP A 131 -1.65 8.62 -3.78
CA ASP A 131 -0.68 8.48 -4.88
C ASP A 131 -0.09 7.07 -4.96
N MET A 132 0.22 6.44 -3.83
CA MET A 132 0.72 5.06 -3.78
C MET A 132 -0.31 4.03 -4.27
N LEU A 133 -1.60 4.29 -4.03
CA LEU A 133 -2.68 3.45 -4.56
C LEU A 133 -2.79 3.64 -6.08
N ILE A 134 -2.65 4.86 -6.59
CA ILE A 134 -2.87 5.19 -8.01
C ILE A 134 -1.72 4.71 -8.92
N PHE A 135 -0.45 4.89 -8.52
CA PHE A 135 0.70 4.62 -9.39
C PHE A 135 0.84 3.16 -9.81
N LYS A 136 0.40 2.21 -8.97
CA LYS A 136 0.51 0.78 -9.29
C LYS A 136 -0.61 0.28 -10.20
N HIS A 137 -1.78 0.93 -10.18
CA HIS A 137 -2.90 0.63 -11.07
C HIS A 137 -2.73 1.27 -12.46
N TYR A 138 -2.03 2.42 -12.54
CA TYR A 138 -1.78 3.11 -13.82
C TYR A 138 -0.94 2.28 -14.81
N SER A 139 -0.07 1.38 -14.32
CA SER A 139 0.73 0.49 -15.16
C SER A 139 -0.09 -0.66 -15.75
N ALA A 140 -1.03 -1.23 -14.99
CA ALA A 140 -1.86 -2.36 -15.42
C ALA A 140 -2.88 -1.95 -16.50
N TRP A 141 -3.39 -0.71 -16.43
CA TRP A 141 -4.39 -0.19 -17.37
C TRP A 141 -3.85 0.24 -18.75
N LYS A 142 -2.53 0.41 -18.92
CA LYS A 142 -1.96 0.81 -20.22
C LYS A 142 -2.06 -0.27 -21.29
N TRP A 143 -2.06 -1.54 -20.90
CA TRP A 143 -2.08 -2.66 -21.84
C TRP A 143 -3.44 -2.83 -22.56
N PRO A 144 -4.60 -2.84 -21.88
CA PRO A 144 -5.90 -2.91 -22.54
C PRO A 144 -6.22 -1.66 -23.39
N VAL A 145 -5.82 -0.47 -22.94
CA VAL A 145 -6.02 0.77 -23.71
C VAL A 145 -5.21 0.76 -25.01
N LYS A 146 -3.94 0.29 -24.97
CA LYS A 146 -3.15 0.12 -26.20
C LYS A 146 -3.79 -0.87 -27.17
N LEU A 147 -4.30 -2.00 -26.67
CA LEU A 147 -5.02 -2.99 -27.49
C LEU A 147 -6.24 -2.39 -28.20
N LEU A 148 -7.06 -1.61 -27.49
CA LEU A 148 -8.22 -0.92 -28.08
C LEU A 148 -7.81 0.05 -29.19
N ILE A 149 -6.71 0.78 -29.01
CA ILE A 149 -6.17 1.69 -30.03
C ILE A 149 -5.70 0.90 -31.26
N TYR A 150 -4.95 -0.20 -31.06
CA TYR A 150 -4.51 -1.06 -32.16
C TYR A 150 -5.68 -1.68 -32.93
N PHE A 151 -6.70 -2.20 -32.23
CA PHE A 151 -7.90 -2.73 -32.87
C PHE A 151 -8.65 -1.66 -33.67
N SER A 152 -8.74 -0.44 -33.15
CA SER A 152 -9.40 0.68 -33.83
C SER A 152 -8.66 1.07 -35.12
N ILE A 153 -7.32 1.11 -35.07
CA ILE A 153 -6.48 1.40 -36.25
C ILE A 153 -6.61 0.28 -37.29
N ILE A 154 -6.57 -0.98 -36.88
CA ILE A 154 -6.74 -2.13 -37.79
C ILE A 154 -8.13 -2.11 -38.43
N PHE A 155 -9.18 -1.82 -37.66
CA PHE A 155 -10.54 -1.71 -38.17
C PHE A 155 -10.69 -0.57 -39.19
N LEU A 156 -10.10 0.60 -38.91
CA LEU A 156 -10.05 1.73 -39.85
C LEU A 156 -9.30 1.38 -41.14
N CYS A 157 -8.17 0.68 -41.04
CA CYS A 157 -7.43 0.20 -42.21
C CYS A 157 -8.27 -0.79 -43.04
N LEU A 158 -8.93 -1.74 -42.40
CA LEU A 158 -9.80 -2.71 -43.09
C LEU A 158 -10.97 -2.02 -43.80
N LEU A 159 -11.63 -1.07 -43.15
CA LEU A 159 -12.70 -0.26 -43.76
C LEU A 159 -12.20 0.55 -44.96
N TRP A 160 -10.98 1.09 -44.90
CA TRP A 160 -10.40 1.80 -46.03
C TRP A 160 -10.09 0.87 -47.21
N PHE A 161 -9.56 -0.33 -46.95
CA PHE A 161 -9.29 -1.33 -47.99
C PHE A 161 -10.57 -1.87 -48.64
N THR A 162 -11.62 -2.15 -47.86
CA THR A 162 -12.92 -2.59 -48.41
C THR A 162 -13.59 -1.49 -49.22
N ARG A 163 -13.50 -0.22 -48.78
CA ARG A 163 -13.97 0.93 -49.57
C ARG A 163 -13.21 1.06 -50.89
N LYS A 164 -11.88 0.87 -50.91
CA LYS A 164 -11.10 0.89 -52.16
C LYS A 164 -11.50 -0.24 -53.12
N ARG A 165 -11.74 -1.45 -52.61
CA ARG A 165 -12.22 -2.58 -53.43
C ARG A 165 -13.61 -2.34 -54.01
N ALA A 166 -14.53 -1.78 -53.22
CA ALA A 166 -15.88 -1.45 -53.69
C ALA A 166 -15.90 -0.40 -54.81
N VAL A 167 -14.99 0.57 -54.79
CA VAL A 167 -14.85 1.57 -55.86
C VAL A 167 -14.21 0.97 -57.13
N THR A 168 -13.37 -0.06 -57.01
CA THR A 168 -12.77 -0.73 -58.18
C THR A 168 -13.72 -1.71 -58.85
N THR A 169 -14.64 -2.35 -58.13
CA THR A 169 -15.65 -3.26 -58.71
C THR A 169 -16.80 -2.53 -59.41
N LEU A 170 -17.14 -1.29 -59.01
CA LEU A 170 -18.13 -0.44 -59.68
C LEU A 170 -17.59 0.33 -60.90
N GLY A 171 -16.28 0.25 -61.17
CA GLY A 171 -15.65 0.86 -62.35
C GLY A 171 -15.70 0.03 -63.63
N TYR A 172 -16.19 -1.21 -63.58
CA TYR A 172 -16.24 -2.15 -64.71
C TYR A 172 -17.67 -2.48 -65.19
N THR A 173 -18.63 -1.60 -64.94
CA THR A 173 -20.00 -1.68 -65.51
C THR A 173 -20.37 -0.38 -66.22
N LYS A 174 -19.48 0.07 -67.10
CA LYS A 174 -19.84 0.91 -68.25
C LYS A 174 -18.92 0.55 -69.42
N LEU A 175 -19.36 -0.42 -70.21
CA LEU A 175 -19.14 -0.54 -71.65
C LEU A 175 -20.26 -1.43 -72.19
#